data_AF-V9L1P8-F1
#
_entry.id   AF-V9L1P8-F1
#
_cell.length_a   1.000
_cell.length_b   1.000
_cell.length_c   1.000
_cell.angle_alpha   90.00
_cell.angle_beta   90.00
_cell.angle_gamma   90.00
#
_symmetry.space_group_name_H-M   'P 1'
#
loop_
_entity.id
_entity.type
_entity.pdbx_description
1 polymer ?
#
loop_
_entity_poly.entity_id
_entity_poly.type
_entity_poly.pdbx_seq_one_letter_code
_entity_poly.pdbx_strand_id
1 'polypeptide(L)'
;MSLRLEDVQVADNGIYTCFINYEGWYEEAKIQLQVLVLGSQPWVFMQGYYSGGIRLVCESEGWIPEPEVWWVDGNERKLTAQTKLDTSPDGLIKVQTSLSVTKDAGNKFRCLFINNLTKKQTEGRIQIADYFFPRVSLGLVFCLLFFFIFLAGIGGVLFFIWKQQKKTKELNKELEELPLRTAPPNTQPLLTTSA
;
A
#
# COMPACT_ATOMS: atom_id res chain seq x y z
N MET A 1 36.89 -48.63 5.02
CA MET A 1 37.64 -47.38 4.76
C MET A 1 36.63 -46.25 4.62
N SER A 2 36.87 -45.09 5.21
CA SER A 2 35.95 -43.93 5.15
C SER A 2 36.74 -42.64 5.02
N LEU A 3 36.24 -41.69 4.22
CA LEU A 3 36.76 -40.33 4.12
C LEU A 3 35.89 -39.42 5.00
N ARG A 4 36.53 -38.65 5.88
CA ARG A 4 35.88 -37.60 6.66
C ARG A 4 36.43 -36.26 6.18
N LEU A 5 35.53 -35.40 5.73
CA LEU A 5 35.82 -34.00 5.45
C LEU A 5 35.45 -33.18 6.68
N GLU A 6 36.32 -32.26 7.08
CA GLU A 6 36.08 -31.29 8.15
C GLU A 6 35.97 -29.90 7.54
N ASP A 7 35.20 -29.01 8.17
CA ASP A 7 34.97 -27.63 7.69
C ASP A 7 34.51 -27.54 6.22
N VAL A 8 33.56 -28.40 5.86
CA VAL A 8 33.00 -28.53 4.49
C VAL A 8 32.58 -27.18 3.92
N GLN A 9 33.12 -26.85 2.75
CA GLN A 9 32.83 -25.64 1.98
C GLN A 9 31.93 -25.94 0.80
N VAL A 10 31.32 -24.90 0.22
CA VAL A 10 30.49 -25.04 -1.01
C VAL A 10 31.27 -25.68 -2.16
N ALA A 11 32.58 -25.38 -2.25
CA ALA A 11 33.47 -25.95 -3.26
C ALA A 11 33.67 -27.47 -3.17
N ASP A 12 33.37 -28.08 -2.01
CA ASP A 12 33.48 -29.53 -1.83
C ASP A 12 32.34 -30.29 -2.51
N ASN A 13 31.28 -29.60 -2.96
CA ASN A 13 30.15 -30.20 -3.66
C ASN A 13 30.60 -30.86 -4.98
N GLY A 14 30.29 -32.15 -5.16
CA GLY A 14 30.71 -32.88 -6.34
C GLY A 14 30.69 -34.40 -6.19
N ILE A 15 31.20 -35.07 -7.21
CA ILE A 15 31.34 -36.53 -7.22
C ILE A 15 32.74 -36.89 -6.73
N TYR A 16 32.79 -37.72 -5.70
CA TYR A 16 34.00 -38.33 -5.17
C TYR A 16 34.09 -39.76 -5.68
N THR A 17 35.30 -40.19 -6.04
CA THR A 17 35.56 -41.58 -6.41
C THR A 17 36.36 -42.24 -5.29
N CYS A 18 35.79 -43.27 -4.68
CA CYS A 18 36.52 -44.20 -3.85
C CYS A 18 37.21 -45.21 -4.76
N PHE A 19 38.52 -45.33 -4.65
CA PHE A 19 39.33 -46.27 -5.42
C PHE A 19 40.05 -47.20 -4.44
N ILE A 20 39.87 -48.50 -4.62
CA ILE A 20 40.53 -49.54 -3.82
C ILE A 20 41.39 -50.37 -4.76
N ASN A 21 42.66 -50.60 -4.39
CA ASN A 21 43.59 -51.45 -5.13
C ASN A 21 44.20 -52.47 -4.17
N TYR A 22 44.12 -53.75 -4.54
CA TYR A 22 44.68 -54.84 -3.77
C TYR A 22 45.12 -55.99 -4.70
N GLU A 23 46.40 -56.41 -4.59
CA GLU A 23 46.98 -57.56 -5.30
C GLU A 23 46.65 -57.65 -6.82
N GLY A 24 46.70 -56.52 -7.53
CA GLY A 24 46.46 -56.47 -8.98
C GLY A 24 44.99 -56.32 -9.38
N TRP A 25 44.08 -56.28 -8.42
CA TRP A 25 42.67 -55.96 -8.62
C TRP A 25 42.39 -54.53 -8.18
N TYR A 26 41.45 -53.86 -8.86
CA TYR A 26 40.93 -52.57 -8.43
C TYR A 26 39.41 -52.50 -8.57
N GLU A 27 38.80 -51.73 -7.69
CA GLU A 27 37.36 -51.44 -7.68
C GLU A 27 37.14 -49.95 -7.42
N GLU A 28 36.08 -49.41 -8.04
CA GLU A 28 35.71 -48.00 -7.90
C GLU A 28 34.24 -47.85 -7.49
N ALA A 29 33.99 -46.91 -6.58
CA ALA A 29 32.64 -46.49 -6.23
C ALA A 29 32.54 -44.96 -6.29
N LYS A 30 31.51 -44.45 -6.96
CA LYS A 30 31.23 -43.00 -7.04
C LYS A 30 30.23 -42.59 -5.97
N ILE A 31 30.50 -41.49 -5.28
CA ILE A 31 29.68 -40.92 -4.21
C ILE A 31 29.41 -39.45 -4.56
N GLN A 32 28.15 -39.05 -4.62
CA GLN A 32 27.79 -37.63 -4.77
C GLN A 32 27.74 -36.98 -3.38
N LEU A 33 28.59 -35.99 -3.15
CA LEU A 33 28.46 -35.06 -2.03
C LEU A 33 27.59 -33.88 -2.48
N GLN A 34 26.55 -33.55 -1.72
CA GLN A 34 25.77 -32.34 -1.87
C GLN A 34 26.00 -31.46 -0.65
N VAL A 35 26.49 -30.24 -0.86
CA VAL A 35 26.68 -29.25 0.19
C VAL A 35 25.45 -28.36 0.26
N LEU A 36 25.00 -28.08 1.48
CA LEU A 36 23.83 -27.24 1.74
C LEU A 36 24.25 -26.06 2.60
N VAL A 37 23.75 -24.88 2.25
CA VAL A 37 23.92 -23.66 3.03
C VAL A 37 22.55 -23.19 3.46
N LEU A 38 22.37 -23.06 4.77
CA LEU A 38 21.18 -22.44 5.34
C LEU A 38 21.31 -20.94 5.20
N GLY A 39 20.27 -20.30 4.66
CA GLY A 39 20.29 -18.86 4.50
C GLY A 39 20.22 -18.11 5.83
N SER A 40 20.41 -16.79 5.72
CA SER A 40 20.32 -15.85 6.82
C SER A 40 18.90 -15.79 7.40
N GLN A 41 18.81 -15.35 8.66
CA GLN A 41 17.54 -15.08 9.32
C GLN A 41 16.66 -14.18 8.44
N PRO A 42 15.45 -14.61 8.02
CA PRO A 42 14.62 -13.81 7.13
C PRO A 42 14.23 -12.47 7.75
N TRP A 43 14.47 -11.40 7.01
CA TRP A 43 14.11 -10.04 7.38
C TRP A 43 12.79 -9.65 6.72
N VAL A 44 11.75 -9.43 7.53
CA VAL A 44 10.44 -8.95 7.09
C VAL A 44 10.28 -7.46 7.36
N PHE A 45 9.79 -6.70 6.40
CA PHE A 45 9.49 -5.28 6.55
C PHE A 45 8.30 -4.83 5.71
N MET A 46 7.73 -3.68 6.10
CA MET A 46 6.70 -2.99 5.32
C MET A 46 7.38 -2.13 4.25
N GLN A 47 7.11 -2.40 2.97
CA GLN A 47 7.61 -1.58 1.87
C GLN A 47 6.77 -0.32 1.66
N GLY A 48 5.46 -0.40 1.91
CA GLY A 48 4.56 0.76 1.84
C GLY A 48 3.14 0.39 1.45
N TYR A 49 2.37 1.40 1.06
CA TYR A 49 0.99 1.26 0.61
C TYR A 49 0.92 0.82 -0.85
N TYR A 50 0.11 -0.20 -1.14
CA TYR A 50 -0.06 -0.71 -2.49
C TYR A 50 -1.49 -1.24 -2.71
N SER A 51 -2.14 -0.83 -3.80
CA SER A 51 -3.49 -1.28 -4.21
C SER A 51 -4.55 -1.26 -3.08
N GLY A 52 -4.57 -0.20 -2.27
CA GLY A 52 -5.53 -0.06 -1.16
C GLY A 52 -5.20 -0.88 0.10
N GLY A 53 -4.07 -1.57 0.12
CA GLY A 53 -3.55 -2.31 1.26
C GLY A 53 -2.10 -1.96 1.55
N ILE A 54 -1.38 -2.92 2.15
CA ILE A 54 0.03 -2.81 2.52
C ILE A 54 0.81 -3.87 1.75
N ARG A 55 1.99 -3.48 1.23
CA ARG A 55 2.96 -4.40 0.67
C ARG A 55 4.03 -4.73 1.72
N LEU A 56 4.13 -6.02 2.03
CA LEU A 56 5.17 -6.61 2.84
C LEU A 56 6.24 -7.24 1.95
N VAL A 57 7.48 -7.17 2.41
CA VAL A 57 8.63 -7.81 1.76
C VAL A 57 9.37 -8.64 2.81
N CYS A 58 9.84 -9.81 2.41
CA CYS A 58 10.68 -10.67 3.22
C CYS A 58 11.89 -11.11 2.41
N GLU A 59 13.09 -10.92 2.96
CA GLU A 59 14.37 -11.18 2.31
C GLU A 59 15.21 -12.15 3.14
N SER A 60 15.88 -13.09 2.47
CA SER A 60 16.85 -14.01 3.05
C SER A 60 17.89 -14.38 2.00
N GLU A 61 19.14 -14.57 2.43
CA GLU A 61 20.30 -14.70 1.53
C GLU A 61 21.17 -15.89 1.93
N GLY A 62 21.98 -16.42 1.02
CA GLY A 62 22.94 -17.47 1.35
C GLY A 62 22.40 -18.90 1.20
N TRP A 63 21.36 -19.12 0.40
CA TRP A 63 20.76 -20.45 0.28
C TRP A 63 21.46 -21.33 -0.76
N ILE A 64 21.73 -22.58 -0.40
CA ILE A 64 22.01 -23.68 -1.33
C ILE A 64 21.36 -24.97 -0.78
N PRO A 65 20.53 -25.70 -1.55
CA PRO A 65 19.91 -25.27 -2.81
C PRO A 65 18.84 -24.20 -2.58
N GLU A 66 18.10 -23.83 -3.63
CA GLU A 66 16.95 -22.93 -3.55
C GLU A 66 15.94 -23.42 -2.48
N PRO A 67 15.48 -22.55 -1.57
CA PRO A 67 14.48 -22.89 -0.58
C PRO A 67 13.07 -22.79 -1.18
N GLU A 68 12.15 -23.59 -0.67
CA GLU A 68 10.73 -23.35 -0.86
C GLU A 68 10.29 -22.19 0.04
N VAL A 69 9.51 -21.24 -0.50
CA VAL A 69 9.11 -20.02 0.23
C VAL A 69 7.61 -19.84 0.27
N TRP A 70 7.03 -19.74 1.47
CA TRP A 70 5.60 -19.52 1.68
C TRP A 70 5.35 -18.28 2.53
N TRP A 71 4.21 -17.64 2.31
CA TRP A 71 3.61 -16.73 3.27
C TRP A 71 2.41 -17.38 3.92
N VAL A 72 2.26 -17.20 5.23
CA VAL A 72 1.07 -17.62 5.98
C VAL A 72 0.52 -16.47 6.82
N ASP A 73 -0.81 -16.44 6.95
CA ASP A 73 -1.50 -15.54 7.87
C ASP A 73 -1.50 -16.08 9.31
N GLY A 74 -2.09 -15.34 10.24
CA GLY A 74 -2.25 -15.75 11.64
C GLY A 74 -3.15 -16.97 11.87
N ASN A 75 -3.84 -17.46 10.83
CA ASN A 75 -4.64 -18.67 10.84
C ASN A 75 -3.95 -19.82 10.09
N GLU A 76 -2.64 -19.70 9.81
CA GLU A 76 -1.83 -20.67 9.08
C GLU A 76 -2.31 -20.93 7.63
N ARG A 77 -3.03 -19.98 7.03
CA ARG A 77 -3.47 -20.08 5.63
C ARG A 77 -2.37 -19.59 4.71
N LYS A 78 -2.03 -20.40 3.70
CA LYS A 78 -1.07 -20.02 2.66
C LYS A 78 -1.60 -18.86 1.84
N LEU A 79 -0.76 -17.83 1.66
CA LEU A 79 -1.08 -16.63 0.90
C LEU A 79 -0.31 -16.60 -0.42
N THR A 80 -0.93 -16.00 -1.44
CA THR A 80 -0.30 -15.80 -2.74
C THR A 80 0.68 -14.63 -2.67
N ALA A 81 1.94 -14.89 -3.00
CA ALA A 81 3.03 -13.93 -2.98
C ALA A 81 3.82 -13.96 -4.28
N GLN A 82 4.59 -12.91 -4.53
CA GLN A 82 5.52 -12.84 -5.66
C GLN A 82 6.93 -13.01 -5.13
N THR A 83 7.66 -13.99 -5.67
CA THR A 83 9.04 -14.29 -5.28
C THR A 83 10.00 -13.95 -6.42
N LYS A 84 11.12 -13.34 -6.07
CA LYS A 84 12.25 -13.07 -6.94
C LYS A 84 13.47 -13.75 -6.36
N LEU A 85 14.27 -14.34 -7.26
CA LEU A 85 15.50 -15.02 -6.94
C LEU A 85 16.63 -14.28 -7.61
N ASP A 86 17.74 -14.15 -6.88
CA ASP A 86 18.99 -13.64 -7.41
C ASP A 86 20.11 -14.59 -6.99
N THR A 87 21.09 -14.79 -7.86
CA THR A 87 22.21 -15.71 -7.61
C THR A 87 23.50 -14.91 -7.63
N SER A 88 24.19 -14.91 -6.51
CA SER A 88 25.48 -14.26 -6.35
C SER A 88 26.58 -15.01 -7.14
N PRO A 89 27.68 -14.37 -7.54
CA PRO A 89 28.79 -15.03 -8.27
C PRO A 89 29.40 -16.23 -7.55
N ASP A 90 29.25 -16.33 -6.23
CA ASP A 90 29.67 -17.47 -5.40
C ASP A 90 28.65 -18.64 -5.41
N GLY A 91 27.56 -18.51 -6.18
CA GLY A 91 26.51 -19.52 -6.30
C GLY A 91 25.48 -19.52 -5.17
N LEU A 92 25.57 -18.57 -4.23
CA LEU A 92 24.59 -18.42 -3.16
C LEU A 92 23.31 -17.75 -3.67
N ILE A 93 22.16 -18.25 -3.22
CA ILE A 93 20.85 -17.73 -3.64
C ILE A 93 20.34 -16.71 -2.63
N LYS A 94 20.00 -15.53 -3.14
CA LYS A 94 19.21 -14.50 -2.46
C LYS A 94 17.76 -14.60 -2.90
N VAL A 95 16.86 -14.56 -1.93
CA VAL A 95 15.43 -14.70 -2.16
C VAL A 95 14.70 -13.50 -1.56
N GLN A 96 13.89 -12.86 -2.39
CA GLN A 96 13.02 -11.76 -2.00
C GLN A 96 11.58 -12.12 -2.34
N THR A 97 10.72 -12.21 -1.34
CA THR A 97 9.29 -12.50 -1.53
C THR A 97 8.44 -11.33 -1.05
N SER A 98 7.37 -11.04 -1.78
CA SER A 98 6.50 -9.89 -1.53
C SER A 98 5.03 -10.29 -1.49
N LEU A 99 4.32 -9.75 -0.50
CA LEU A 99 2.94 -10.05 -0.21
C LEU A 99 2.15 -8.74 -0.13
N SER A 100 1.00 -8.66 -0.81
CA SER A 100 0.08 -7.52 -0.72
C SER A 100 -1.14 -7.94 0.11
N VAL A 101 -1.40 -7.22 1.21
CA VAL A 101 -2.46 -7.55 2.17
C VAL A 101 -3.39 -6.38 2.42
N THR A 102 -4.69 -6.67 2.49
CA THR A 102 -5.71 -5.76 3.00
C THR A 102 -6.00 -6.08 4.47
N LYS A 103 -6.79 -5.23 5.12
CA LYS A 103 -7.18 -5.41 6.52
C LYS A 103 -7.88 -6.76 6.79
N ASP A 104 -8.61 -7.28 5.81
CA ASP A 104 -9.40 -8.51 5.94
C ASP A 104 -8.55 -9.78 6.07
N ALA A 105 -7.29 -9.73 5.62
CA ALA A 105 -6.33 -10.83 5.74
C ALA A 105 -5.77 -10.99 7.17
N GLY A 106 -6.19 -10.14 8.11
CA GLY A 106 -5.67 -10.11 9.48
C GLY A 106 -4.43 -9.23 9.60
N ASN A 107 -3.72 -9.39 10.72
CA ASN A 107 -2.64 -8.49 11.09
C ASN A 107 -1.32 -9.20 11.42
N LYS A 108 -1.28 -10.53 11.38
CA LYS A 108 -0.09 -11.36 11.65
C LYS A 108 0.28 -12.09 10.38
N PHE A 109 1.55 -12.00 10.00
CA PHE A 109 2.08 -12.63 8.80
C PHE A 109 3.44 -13.25 9.11
N ARG A 110 3.69 -14.41 8.49
CA ARG A 110 4.97 -15.12 8.58
C ARG A 110 5.42 -15.47 7.16
N CYS A 111 6.69 -15.24 6.86
CA CYS A 111 7.35 -15.81 5.69
C CYS A 111 8.19 -17.01 6.13
N LEU A 112 7.99 -18.15 5.48
CA LEU A 112 8.63 -19.42 5.78
C LEU A 112 9.60 -19.77 4.66
N PHE A 113 10.83 -20.10 5.02
CA PHE A 113 11.87 -20.60 4.11
C PHE A 113 12.18 -22.04 4.49
N ILE A 114 11.89 -22.96 3.58
CA ILE A 114 11.93 -24.40 3.83
C ILE A 114 13.00 -25.01 2.94
N ASN A 115 14.00 -25.64 3.55
CA ASN A 115 15.00 -26.39 2.80
C ASN A 115 14.39 -27.72 2.32
N ASN A 116 14.36 -27.94 1.00
CA ASN A 116 13.68 -29.11 0.43
C ASN A 116 14.32 -30.46 0.79
N LEU A 117 15.61 -30.48 1.11
CA LEU A 117 16.36 -31.70 1.43
C LEU A 117 16.28 -32.04 2.92
N THR A 118 16.51 -31.06 3.80
CA THR A 118 16.56 -31.27 5.25
C THR A 118 15.22 -31.06 5.95
N LYS A 119 14.25 -30.44 5.25
CA LYS A 119 12.95 -30.00 5.80
C LYS A 119 13.08 -29.03 6.98
N LYS A 120 14.27 -28.47 7.22
CA LYS A 120 14.47 -27.39 8.19
C LYS A 120 13.80 -26.13 7.68
N GLN A 121 13.08 -25.45 8.55
CA GLN A 121 12.46 -24.16 8.25
C GLN A 121 13.13 -23.03 9.03
N THR A 122 13.23 -21.87 8.40
CA THR A 122 13.55 -20.60 9.04
C THR A 122 12.46 -19.61 8.68
N GLU A 123 12.12 -18.69 9.57
CA GLU A 123 10.99 -17.81 9.35
C GLU A 123 11.23 -16.37 9.81
N GLY A 124 10.58 -15.45 9.11
CA GLY A 124 10.43 -14.07 9.54
C GLY A 124 8.97 -13.82 9.93
N ARG A 125 8.75 -13.01 10.97
CA ARG A 125 7.41 -12.71 11.48
C ARG A 125 7.19 -11.21 11.53
N ILE A 126 5.98 -10.77 11.20
CA ILE A 126 5.57 -9.37 11.33
C ILE A 126 4.12 -9.28 11.82
N GLN A 127 3.86 -8.33 12.71
CA GLN A 127 2.52 -7.97 13.13
C GLN A 127 2.29 -6.49 12.85
N ILE A 128 1.21 -6.18 12.13
CA ILE A 128 0.87 -4.83 11.72
C ILE A 128 -0.20 -4.28 12.68
N ALA A 129 -0.02 -3.06 13.16
CA ALA A 129 -1.08 -2.41 13.93
C ALA A 129 -2.24 -1.98 13.00
N ASP A 130 -3.45 -2.13 13.49
CA ASP A 130 -4.70 -1.84 12.79
C ASP A 130 -4.80 -0.44 12.17
N TYR A 131 -4.08 0.54 12.74
CA TYR A 131 -4.06 1.92 12.27
C TYR A 131 -3.27 2.09 10.97
N PHE A 132 -2.30 1.21 10.69
CA PHE A 132 -1.50 1.32 9.47
C PHE A 132 -2.30 1.01 8.23
N PHE A 133 -3.37 0.20 8.30
CA PHE A 133 -4.18 -0.10 7.12
C PHE A 133 -4.94 1.14 6.63
N PRO A 134 -4.94 1.44 5.31
CA PRO A 134 -5.71 2.54 4.76
C PRO A 134 -7.19 2.40 5.11
N ARG A 135 -7.79 3.44 5.71
CA ARG A 135 -9.22 3.49 6.02
C ARG A 135 -9.84 4.71 5.37
N VAL A 136 -10.83 4.48 4.51
CA VAL A 136 -11.79 5.51 4.14
C VAL A 136 -12.87 5.52 5.23
N SER A 137 -12.87 6.55 6.07
CA SER A 137 -13.92 6.62 7.09
C SER A 137 -15.23 7.08 6.43
N LEU A 138 -16.31 6.35 6.69
CA LEU A 138 -17.67 6.75 6.29
C LEU A 138 -18.00 8.16 6.80
N GLY A 139 -17.54 8.49 8.01
CA GLY A 139 -17.64 9.83 8.57
C GLY A 139 -17.02 10.91 7.68
N LEU A 140 -15.78 10.69 7.20
CA LEU A 140 -15.13 11.62 6.26
C LEU A 140 -15.92 11.75 4.95
N VAL A 141 -16.46 10.65 4.43
CA VAL A 141 -17.32 10.69 3.23
C VAL A 141 -18.56 11.54 3.48
N PHE A 142 -19.28 11.31 4.59
CA PHE A 142 -20.44 12.11 4.95
C PHE A 142 -20.08 13.58 5.22
N CYS A 143 -18.98 13.87 5.89
CA CYS A 143 -18.50 15.24 6.12
C CYS A 143 -18.24 15.97 4.80
N LEU A 144 -17.58 15.33 3.84
CA LEU A 144 -17.35 15.90 2.51
C LEU A 144 -18.66 16.16 1.78
N LEU A 145 -19.61 15.21 1.82
CA LEU A 145 -20.93 15.38 1.21
C LEU A 145 -21.71 16.56 1.82
N PHE A 146 -21.76 16.65 3.16
CA PHE A 146 -22.43 17.76 3.84
C PHE A 146 -21.76 19.10 3.55
N PHE A 147 -20.43 19.13 3.48
CA PHE A 147 -19.69 20.34 3.11
C PHE A 147 -20.06 20.84 1.71
N PHE A 148 -20.13 19.96 0.71
CA PHE A 148 -20.54 20.34 -0.65
C PHE A 148 -22.01 20.78 -0.73
N ILE A 149 -22.92 20.11 0.00
CA ILE A 149 -24.34 20.53 0.07
C ILE A 149 -24.46 21.92 0.69
N PHE A 150 -23.70 22.19 1.75
CA PHE A 150 -23.70 23.48 2.43
C PHE A 150 -23.17 24.60 1.52
N LEU A 151 -22.07 24.36 0.79
CA LEU A 151 -21.54 25.30 -0.20
C LEU A 151 -22.53 25.57 -1.33
N ALA A 152 -23.20 24.53 -1.85
CA ALA A 152 -24.24 24.69 -2.86
C ALA A 152 -25.45 25.49 -2.32
N GLY A 153 -25.83 25.25 -1.06
CA GLY A 153 -26.88 26.01 -0.37
C GLY A 153 -26.53 27.49 -0.24
N ILE A 154 -25.32 27.82 0.23
CA ILE A 154 -24.83 29.20 0.31
C ILE A 154 -24.82 29.85 -1.08
N GLY A 155 -24.30 29.15 -2.09
CA GLY A 155 -24.30 29.62 -3.47
C GLY A 155 -25.71 29.93 -3.98
N GLY A 156 -26.68 29.05 -3.68
CA GLY A 156 -28.09 29.25 -4.02
C GLY A 156 -28.71 30.47 -3.33
N VAL A 157 -28.42 30.68 -2.04
CA VAL A 157 -28.90 31.85 -1.28
C VAL A 157 -28.29 33.14 -1.82
N LEU A 158 -26.97 33.17 -2.05
CA LEU A 158 -26.30 34.34 -2.62
C LEU A 158 -26.84 34.67 -4.01
N PHE A 159 -27.05 33.67 -4.86
CA PHE A 159 -27.67 33.83 -6.17
C PHE A 159 -29.09 34.40 -6.05
N PHE A 160 -29.89 33.90 -5.09
CA PHE A 160 -31.23 34.40 -4.83
C PHE A 160 -31.22 35.87 -4.39
N ILE A 161 -30.34 36.24 -3.45
CA ILE A 161 -30.17 37.63 -3.01
C ILE A 161 -29.74 38.52 -4.17
N TRP A 162 -28.78 38.09 -4.98
CA TRP A 162 -28.32 38.82 -6.16
C TRP A 162 -29.46 39.03 -7.17
N LYS A 163 -30.27 38.00 -7.41
CA LYS A 163 -31.44 38.05 -8.29
C LYS A 163 -32.49 39.03 -7.76
N GLN A 164 -32.74 39.04 -6.45
CA GLN A 164 -33.67 39.98 -5.83
C GLN A 164 -33.17 41.42 -5.91
N GLN A 165 -31.91 41.68 -5.54
CA GLN A 165 -31.33 43.01 -5.65
C GLN A 165 -31.35 43.53 -7.08
N LYS A 166 -31.11 42.67 -8.09
CA LYS A 166 -31.23 43.06 -9.49
C LYS A 166 -32.65 43.54 -9.81
N LYS A 167 -33.69 42.78 -9.43
CA LYS A 167 -35.09 43.21 -9.63
C LYS A 167 -35.42 44.52 -8.91
N THR A 168 -34.97 44.70 -7.68
CA THR A 168 -35.19 45.94 -6.92
C THR A 168 -34.51 47.14 -7.57
N LYS A 169 -33.30 46.96 -8.13
CA LYS A 169 -32.59 48.03 -8.86
C LYS A 169 -33.31 48.43 -10.16
N GLU A 170 -33.85 47.48 -10.91
CA GLU A 170 -34.63 47.77 -12.11
C GLU A 170 -35.94 48.51 -11.77
N LEU A 171 -36.66 48.09 -10.71
CA LEU A 171 -37.91 48.75 -10.28
C LEU A 171 -37.67 50.16 -9.73
N ASN A 172 -36.56 50.39 -9.01
CA ASN A 172 -36.20 51.73 -8.54
C ASN A 172 -35.86 52.67 -9.70
N LYS A 173 -35.21 52.17 -10.78
CA LYS A 173 -34.97 52.97 -11.99
C LYS A 173 -36.28 53.37 -12.66
N GLU A 174 -37.25 52.46 -12.78
CA GLU A 174 -38.58 52.81 -13.32
C GLU A 174 -39.32 53.84 -12.45
N LEU A 175 -39.18 53.77 -11.12
CA LEU A 175 -39.81 54.74 -10.21
C LEU A 175 -39.15 56.13 -10.26
N GLU A 176 -37.84 56.18 -10.50
CA GLU A 176 -37.08 57.44 -10.65
C GLU A 176 -37.36 58.13 -12.00
N GLU A 177 -37.72 57.36 -13.03
CA GLU A 177 -38.17 57.86 -14.33
C GLU A 177 -39.67 58.25 -14.37
N LEU A 178 -40.44 57.95 -13.32
CA LEU A 178 -41.84 58.37 -13.21
C LEU A 178 -41.92 59.89 -12.93
N PRO A 179 -42.57 60.70 -13.79
CA PRO A 179 -42.51 62.16 -13.70
C PRO A 179 -43.20 62.65 -12.42
N LEU A 180 -42.49 63.50 -11.67
CA LEU A 180 -42.92 64.16 -10.43
C LEU A 180 -44.21 64.98 -10.67
N ARG A 181 -45.39 64.36 -10.51
CA ARG A 181 -46.68 65.05 -10.67
C ARG A 181 -47.12 65.67 -9.35
N THR A 182 -47.26 67.00 -9.42
CA THR A 182 -48.05 67.92 -8.58
C THR A 182 -47.51 68.34 -7.20
N ALA A 183 -46.90 69.53 -7.15
CA ALA A 183 -47.05 70.46 -6.02
C ALA A 183 -48.20 71.45 -6.36
N PRO A 184 -49.05 71.85 -5.40
CA PRO A 184 -50.22 72.69 -5.67
C PRO A 184 -49.84 74.16 -5.91
N PRO A 185 -50.66 74.96 -6.61
CA PRO A 185 -50.37 76.37 -6.88
C PRO A 185 -50.53 77.21 -5.60
N ASN A 186 -49.61 78.15 -5.44
CA ASN A 186 -49.62 79.19 -4.42
C ASN A 186 -50.86 80.09 -4.59
N THR A 187 -51.74 80.17 -3.60
CA THR A 187 -52.85 81.13 -3.56
C THR A 187 -52.40 82.39 -2.82
N GLN A 188 -52.24 83.51 -3.52
CA GLN A 188 -52.13 84.83 -2.89
C GLN A 188 -53.51 85.34 -2.47
N PRO A 189 -53.66 86.05 -1.33
CA PRO A 189 -54.92 86.63 -0.93
C PRO A 189 -55.19 87.94 -1.69
N LEU A 190 -56.41 88.06 -2.21
CA LEU A 190 -57.01 89.30 -2.70
C LEU A 190 -57.16 90.29 -1.52
N LEU A 191 -56.62 91.50 -1.65
CA LEU A 191 -57.04 92.66 -0.88
C LEU A 191 -57.40 93.79 -1.83
N THR A 192 -58.63 94.24 -1.65
CA THR A 192 -59.35 95.32 -2.31
C THR A 192 -58.76 96.69 -2.00
N THR A 193 -58.72 97.58 -2.98
CA THR A 193 -58.91 99.03 -2.75
C THR A 193 -59.63 99.68 -3.92
N SER A 194 -60.60 100.49 -3.52
CA SER A 194 -61.51 101.37 -4.24
C SER A 194 -60.86 102.43 -5.14
N ALA A 195 -61.50 102.72 -6.26
CA ALA A 195 -62.05 104.04 -6.63
C ALA A 195 -62.99 103.89 -7.83
#